data_AF-A0A2V8TDT4-F1
#
_entry.id   AF-A0A2V8TDT4-F1
#
_cell.length_a   1.000
_cell.length_b   1.000
_cell.length_c   1.000
_cell.angle_alpha   90.00
_cell.angle_beta   90.00
_cell.angle_gamma   90.00
#
_symmetry.space_group_name_H-M   'P 1'
#
loop_
_entity.id
_entity.type
_entity.pdbx_description
1 polymer ?
#
loop_
_entity_poly.entity_id
_entity_poly.type
_entity_poly.pdbx_seq_one_letter_code
_entity_poly.pdbx_strand_id
1 'polypeptide(L)'
;MLSVAKNYFPALAMVGYCYAKASRRAEAENVLKQLVEISKTRHISTLNMAIIYTGLGENEQAIDWLWKGYEARAGYLIYLKVEPVFADLRAHPRFQQLVKQINLP
;
A
#
# COMPACT_ATOMS: atom_id res chain seq x y z
N MET A 1 7.31 -21.08 -10.37
CA MET A 1 7.82 -20.14 -9.34
C MET A 1 8.09 -18.81 -10.06
N LEU A 2 7.23 -17.80 -9.91
CA LEU A 2 7.22 -16.59 -10.76
C LEU A 2 8.50 -15.76 -10.58
N SER A 3 9.45 -15.95 -11.50
CA SER A 3 10.78 -15.28 -11.56
C SER A 3 10.71 -13.78 -11.90
N VAL A 4 9.53 -13.24 -12.19
CA VAL A 4 9.36 -11.85 -12.66
C VAL A 4 9.40 -10.84 -11.50
N ALA A 5 9.16 -11.27 -10.26
CA ALA A 5 8.85 -10.37 -9.14
C ALA A 5 10.06 -9.76 -8.41
N LYS A 6 11.30 -10.24 -8.63
CA LYS A 6 12.44 -9.74 -7.82
C LYS A 6 12.86 -8.30 -8.14
N ASN A 7 12.47 -7.76 -9.30
CA ASN A 7 12.89 -6.41 -9.74
C ASN A 7 11.74 -5.44 -10.03
N TYR A 8 10.48 -5.84 -9.84
CA TYR A 8 9.31 -4.96 -10.06
C TYR A 8 8.44 -4.90 -8.79
N PHE A 9 8.76 -3.93 -7.93
CA PHE A 9 8.15 -3.75 -6.61
C PHE A 9 6.62 -3.57 -6.61
N PRO A 10 6.00 -2.92 -7.62
CA PRO A 10 4.53 -2.84 -7.69
C PRO A 10 3.85 -4.20 -7.86
N ALA A 11 4.39 -5.12 -8.69
CA ALA A 11 3.82 -6.46 -8.80
C ALA A 11 4.00 -7.26 -7.51
N LEU A 12 5.14 -7.10 -6.82
CA LEU A 12 5.36 -7.73 -5.53
C LEU A 12 4.32 -7.25 -4.49
N ALA A 13 4.00 -5.96 -4.47
CA ALA A 13 2.96 -5.41 -3.60
C ALA A 13 1.56 -5.98 -3.91
N MET A 14 1.20 -6.07 -5.19
CA MET A 14 -0.08 -6.68 -5.60
C MET A 14 -0.15 -8.17 -5.25
N VAL A 15 0.95 -8.92 -5.34
CA VAL A 15 1.01 -10.31 -4.86
C VAL A 15 0.77 -10.38 -3.36
N GLY A 16 1.38 -9.48 -2.57
CA GLY A 16 1.12 -9.38 -1.13
C GLY A 16 -0.35 -9.07 -0.82
N TYR A 17 -0.97 -8.14 -1.56
CA TYR A 17 -2.40 -7.85 -1.45
C TYR A 17 -3.26 -9.06 -1.77
N CYS A 18 -2.98 -9.77 -2.87
CA CYS A 18 -3.73 -10.96 -3.26
C CYS A 18 -3.62 -12.08 -2.21
N TYR A 19 -2.43 -12.29 -1.61
CA TYR A 19 -2.30 -13.22 -0.49
C TYR A 19 -3.16 -12.80 0.70
N ALA A 20 -3.13 -11.53 1.05
CA ALA A 20 -3.92 -11.02 2.17
C ALA A 20 -5.43 -11.21 1.95
N LYS A 21 -5.95 -10.86 0.76
CA LYS A 21 -7.36 -11.07 0.39
C LYS A 21 -7.76 -12.54 0.31
N ALA A 22 -6.81 -13.44 0.05
CA ALA A 22 -7.02 -14.89 0.08
C ALA A 22 -6.87 -15.51 1.49
N SER A 23 -6.87 -14.70 2.55
CA SER A 23 -6.65 -15.12 3.94
C SER A 23 -5.29 -15.79 4.19
N ARG A 24 -4.33 -15.59 3.29
CA ARG A 24 -2.95 -16.10 3.35
C ARG A 24 -2.04 -15.05 4.00
N ARG A 25 -2.35 -14.75 5.27
CA ARG A 25 -1.72 -13.67 6.03
C ARG A 25 -0.19 -13.82 6.12
N ALA A 26 0.30 -15.02 6.40
CA ALA A 26 1.73 -15.27 6.56
C ALA A 26 2.51 -14.94 5.28
N GLU A 27 1.98 -15.28 4.10
CA GLU A 27 2.62 -14.96 2.83
C GLU A 27 2.58 -13.46 2.52
N ALA A 28 1.49 -12.76 2.83
CA ALA A 28 1.41 -11.31 2.70
C ALA A 28 2.41 -10.59 3.61
N GLU A 29 2.53 -11.03 4.87
CA GLU A 29 3.54 -10.50 5.81
C GLU A 29 4.97 -10.80 5.36
N ASN A 30 5.21 -11.95 4.72
CA ASN A 30 6.51 -12.25 4.12
C ASN A 30 6.85 -11.29 2.96
N VAL A 31 5.85 -10.88 2.18
CA VAL A 31 6.04 -9.85 1.15
C VAL A 31 6.39 -8.49 1.79
N LEU A 32 5.71 -8.09 2.87
CA LEU A 32 6.07 -6.87 3.62
C LEU A 32 7.53 -6.91 4.10
N LYS A 33 7.96 -8.04 4.69
CA LYS A 33 9.35 -8.23 5.14
C LYS A 33 10.35 -8.08 3.99
N GLN A 34 10.04 -8.65 2.82
CA GLN A 34 10.87 -8.50 1.63
C GLN A 34 10.97 -7.04 1.16
N LEU A 35 9.85 -6.32 1.11
CA LEU A 35 9.85 -4.90 0.72
C LEU A 35 10.63 -4.04 1.71
N VAL A 36 10.52 -4.31 3.01
CA VAL A 36 11.32 -3.64 4.04
C VAL A 36 12.81 -3.90 3.84
N GLU A 37 13.21 -5.14 3.56
CA GLU A 37 14.62 -5.45 3.32
C GLU A 37 15.15 -4.74 2.07
N ILE A 38 14.38 -4.74 0.99
CA ILE A 38 14.73 -4.04 -0.25
C ILE A 38 14.84 -2.53 0.01
N SER A 39 13.96 -1.95 0.84
CA SER A 39 13.94 -0.53 1.13
C SER A 39 15.23 0.01 1.76
N LYS A 40 16.04 -0.86 2.38
CA LYS A 40 17.36 -0.50 2.94
C LYS A 40 18.39 -0.13 1.86
N THR A 41 18.21 -0.61 0.64
CA THR A 41 19.19 -0.42 -0.45
C THR A 41 18.61 0.27 -1.68
N ARG A 42 17.28 0.31 -1.81
CA ARG A 42 16.57 0.91 -2.95
C ARG A 42 15.36 1.67 -2.46
N HIS A 43 15.00 2.74 -3.17
CA HIS A 43 13.76 3.44 -2.90
C HIS A 43 12.55 2.54 -3.22
N ILE A 44 11.63 2.42 -2.26
CA ILE A 44 10.36 1.71 -2.42
C ILE A 44 9.23 2.71 -2.21
N SER A 45 8.28 2.73 -3.14
CA SER A 45 7.09 3.58 -3.01
C SER A 45 6.28 3.20 -1.76
N THR A 46 5.89 4.21 -0.98
CA THR A 46 5.00 4.07 0.18
C THR A 46 3.67 3.44 -0.19
N LEU A 47 3.24 3.57 -1.46
CA LEU A 47 2.04 2.92 -1.99
C LEU A 47 2.09 1.39 -1.84
N ASN A 48 3.26 0.79 -2.06
CA ASN A 48 3.42 -0.66 -2.02
C ASN A 48 3.08 -1.22 -0.63
N MET A 49 3.49 -0.50 0.42
CA MET A 49 3.18 -0.85 1.80
C MET A 49 1.69 -0.66 2.08
N ALA A 50 1.12 0.49 1.70
CA ALA A 50 -0.29 0.81 1.90
C ALA A 50 -1.23 -0.24 1.27
N ILE A 51 -0.93 -0.69 0.05
CA ILE A 51 -1.69 -1.71 -0.66
C ILE A 51 -1.74 -3.03 0.14
N ILE A 52 -0.60 -3.52 0.61
CA ILE A 52 -0.56 -4.81 1.32
C ILE A 52 -1.28 -4.71 2.68
N TYR A 53 -1.04 -3.64 3.44
CA TYR A 53 -1.74 -3.43 4.72
C TYR A 53 -3.25 -3.32 4.54
N THR A 54 -3.71 -2.70 3.45
CA THR A 54 -5.15 -2.65 3.15
C THR A 54 -5.71 -4.03 2.86
N GLY A 55 -4.98 -4.85 2.09
CA GLY A 55 -5.35 -6.24 1.86
C GLY A 55 -5.45 -7.07 3.14
N LEU A 56 -4.63 -6.77 4.15
CA LEU A 56 -4.61 -7.42 5.47
C LEU A 56 -5.72 -6.95 6.41
N GLY A 57 -6.47 -5.91 6.05
CA GLY A 57 -7.45 -5.25 6.94
C GLY A 57 -6.80 -4.40 8.04
N GLU A 58 -5.49 -4.16 7.94
CA GLU A 58 -4.67 -3.38 8.88
C GLU A 58 -4.80 -1.89 8.50
N ASN A 59 -6.03 -1.36 8.63
CA ASN A 59 -6.43 -0.09 8.03
C ASN A 59 -5.66 1.11 8.58
N GLU A 60 -5.35 1.12 9.88
CA GLU A 60 -4.57 2.21 10.48
C GLU A 60 -3.14 2.24 9.91
N GLN A 61 -2.46 1.08 9.82
CA GLN A 61 -1.12 1.04 9.20
C GLN A 61 -1.17 1.41 7.72
N ALA A 62 -2.20 0.97 6.99
CA ALA A 62 -2.36 1.35 5.59
C ALA A 62 -2.46 2.87 5.43
N ILE A 63 -3.27 3.51 6.26
CA ILE A 63 -3.47 4.96 6.26
C ILE A 63 -2.19 5.70 6.69
N ASP A 64 -1.44 5.20 7.67
CA ASP A 64 -0.14 5.78 8.04
C ASP A 64 0.83 5.80 6.84
N TRP A 65 0.85 4.74 6.02
CA TRP A 65 1.66 4.70 4.80
C TRP A 65 1.16 5.67 3.72
N LEU A 66 -0.14 5.92 3.63
CA LEU A 66 -0.68 6.93 2.73
C LEU A 66 -0.28 8.35 3.18
N TRP A 67 -0.31 8.64 4.48
CA TRP A 67 0.17 9.91 5.04
C TRP A 67 1.67 10.11 4.82
N LYS A 68 2.50 9.08 4.98
CA LYS A 68 3.92 9.15 4.60
C LYS A 68 4.11 9.47 3.13
N GLY A 69 3.27 8.90 2.25
CA GLY A 69 3.26 9.27 0.84
C GLY A 69 2.94 10.75 0.62
N TYR A 70 2.06 11.32 1.43
CA TYR A 70 1.68 12.73 1.34
C TYR A 70 2.82 13.66 1.77
N GLU A 71 3.47 13.35 2.88
CA GLU A 71 4.69 14.05 3.33
C GLU A 71 5.80 13.98 2.27
N ALA A 72 5.95 12.83 1.63
CA ALA A 72 6.89 12.61 0.52
C ALA A 72 6.44 13.19 -0.83
N ARG A 73 5.28 13.86 -0.90
CA ARG A 73 4.68 14.43 -2.12
C ARG A 73 4.54 13.42 -3.26
N ALA A 74 4.15 12.18 -2.93
CA ALA A 74 4.08 11.10 -3.88
C ALA A 74 2.89 11.26 -4.86
N GLY A 75 3.18 11.27 -6.16
CA GLY A 75 2.19 11.56 -7.20
C GLY A 75 1.04 10.55 -7.32
N TYR A 76 1.18 9.33 -6.79
CA TYR A 76 0.12 8.30 -6.85
C TYR A 76 -1.11 8.66 -6.02
N LEU A 77 -1.01 9.60 -5.08
CA LEU A 77 -2.10 9.95 -4.17
C LEU A 77 -3.32 10.55 -4.87
N ILE A 78 -3.18 11.03 -6.09
CA ILE A 78 -4.30 11.52 -6.91
C ILE A 78 -5.35 10.42 -7.18
N TYR A 79 -4.98 9.15 -7.07
CA TYR A 79 -5.86 8.02 -7.33
C TYR A 79 -6.61 7.50 -6.09
N LEU A 80 -6.41 8.09 -4.91
CA LEU A 80 -6.98 7.58 -3.65
C LEU A 80 -8.49 7.37 -3.68
N LYS A 81 -9.24 8.26 -4.34
CA LYS A 81 -10.71 8.17 -4.41
C LYS A 81 -11.21 7.08 -5.34
N VAL A 82 -10.41 6.63 -6.30
CA VAL A 82 -10.84 5.75 -7.40
C VAL A 82 -10.23 4.36 -7.34
N GLU A 83 -9.02 4.23 -6.78
CA GLU A 83 -8.32 2.95 -6.70
C GLU A 83 -9.12 1.92 -5.87
N PRO A 84 -9.52 0.77 -6.44
CA PRO A 84 -10.35 -0.22 -5.75
C PRO A 84 -9.71 -0.80 -4.49
N VAL A 85 -8.38 -0.92 -4.45
CA VAL A 85 -7.71 -1.52 -3.28
C VAL A 85 -7.98 -0.73 -1.99
N PHE A 86 -8.30 0.56 -2.08
CA PHE A 86 -8.59 1.44 -0.94
C PHE A 86 -10.08 1.62 -0.65
N ALA A 87 -10.97 0.87 -1.32
CA ALA A 87 -12.42 1.01 -1.12
C ALA A 87 -12.82 0.95 0.36
N ASP A 88 -12.26 0.01 1.12
CA ASP A 88 -12.54 -0.21 2.54
C ASP A 88 -12.02 0.95 3.44
N LEU A 89 -11.05 1.75 2.96
CA LEU A 89 -10.49 2.87 3.72
C LEU A 89 -11.28 4.17 3.55
N ARG A 90 -12.14 4.30 2.54
CA ARG A 90 -12.79 5.58 2.18
C ARG A 90 -13.72 6.12 3.27
N ALA A 91 -14.25 5.24 4.12
CA ALA A 91 -15.07 5.63 5.27
C ALA A 91 -14.23 6.09 6.47
N HIS A 92 -12.92 5.85 6.48
CA HIS A 92 -12.07 6.14 7.63
C HIS A 92 -11.83 7.64 7.80
N PRO A 93 -11.99 8.23 9.01
CA PRO A 93 -11.83 9.66 9.23
C PRO A 93 -10.46 10.21 8.79
N ARG A 94 -9.37 9.48 9.13
CA ARG A 94 -8.01 9.85 8.74
C ARG A 94 -7.74 9.75 7.24
N PHE A 95 -8.46 8.88 6.53
CA PHE A 95 -8.39 8.79 5.06
C PHE A 95 -9.10 9.99 4.42
N GLN A 96 -10.29 10.33 4.90
CA GLN A 96 -11.04 11.49 4.43
C GLN A 96 -10.27 12.80 4.69
N GLN A 97 -9.61 12.91 5.83
CA GLN A 97 -8.73 14.03 6.13
C GLN A 97 -7.58 14.12 5.14
N LEU A 98 -6.94 13.00 4.79
CA LEU A 98 -5.87 12.97 3.79
C LEU A 98 -6.36 13.43 2.42
N VAL A 99 -7.51 12.92 1.96
CA VAL A 99 -8.13 13.33 0.68
C VAL A 99 -8.38 14.84 0.64
N LYS A 100 -8.87 15.42 1.75
CA LYS A 100 -9.05 16.88 1.89
C LYS A 100 -7.73 17.65 1.80
N GLN A 101 -6.67 17.17 2.44
CA GLN A 101 -5.35 17.81 2.39
C GLN A 101 -4.75 17.82 0.98
N ILE A 102 -4.99 16.76 0.20
CA ILE A 102 -4.55 16.67 -1.21
C ILE A 102 -5.39 17.57 -2.13
N ASN A 103 -6.52 18.12 -1.65
CA ASN A 103 -7.49 18.89 -2.43
C ASN A 103 -8.07 18.11 -3.62
N LEU A 104 -8.36 16.82 -3.42
CA LEU A 104 -9.03 16.03 -4.45
C LEU A 104 -10.54 16.36 -4.48
N PRO A 105 -11.11 16.71 -5.65
CA PRO A 105 -12.54 16.97 -5.80
C PRO A 105 -13.34 15.70 -5.57
#